data_AF-A0A8S0S402-F1
#
_entry.id   AF-A0A8S0S402-F1
#
_cell.length_a   1.000
_cell.length_b   1.000
_cell.length_c   1.000
_cell.angle_alpha   90.00
_cell.angle_beta   90.00
_cell.angle_gamma   90.00
#
_symmetry.space_group_name_H-M   'P 1'
#
loop_
_entity.id
_entity.type
_entity.pdbx_description
1 polymer ?
#
loop_
_entity_poly.entity_id
_entity_poly.type
_entity_poly.pdbx_seq_one_letter_code
_entity_poly.pdbx_strand_id
1 'polypeptide(L)'
;MFDAIICDPPYGVRAGGRKSGGRKLLKGVVAPYTVPDDKRTGHIPSTAPYSLVECVHDLLDLAARMLVPGGRLVYFYPVLRDNESVDPNFPEHPCFKLVASCEQILSYRYSRVLLTMIKIAPYTEDITEAARIKHLEFKENHLKWLEDGNLRSAVFEPADIHINGSSDAKFGTKPKYRGKYV
;
A
#
# COMPACT_ATOMS: atom_id res chain seq x y z
N MET A 1 -9.98 -16.93 13.40
CA MET A 1 -9.89 -17.10 11.93
C MET A 1 -11.05 -16.34 11.32
N PHE A 2 -10.90 -15.73 10.14
CA PHE A 2 -11.91 -14.84 9.54
C PHE A 2 -12.29 -15.26 8.12
N ASP A 3 -13.52 -14.94 7.70
CA ASP A 3 -14.01 -15.17 6.33
C ASP A 3 -13.60 -14.06 5.36
N ALA A 4 -13.50 -12.83 5.86
CA ALA A 4 -13.11 -11.69 5.05
C ALA A 4 -12.35 -10.64 5.86
N ILE A 5 -11.46 -9.92 5.17
CA ILE A 5 -10.81 -8.70 5.64
C ILE A 5 -11.13 -7.62 4.61
N ILE A 6 -11.72 -6.52 5.05
CA ILE A 6 -12.08 -5.38 4.21
C ILE A 6 -11.46 -4.12 4.82
N CYS A 7 -10.62 -3.40 4.08
CA CYS A 7 -9.93 -2.23 4.63
C CYS A 7 -9.59 -1.15 3.59
N ASP A 8 -9.28 0.05 4.09
CA ASP A 8 -8.74 1.16 3.31
C ASP A 8 -7.37 1.57 3.88
N PRO A 9 -6.29 0.80 3.59
CA PRO A 9 -4.95 1.09 4.09
C PRO A 9 -4.47 2.53 3.83
N PRO A 10 -3.59 3.08 4.69
CA PRO A 10 -3.06 4.41 4.49
C PRO A 10 -2.05 4.45 3.33
N TYR A 11 -2.42 5.07 2.21
CA TYR A 11 -1.56 5.12 1.01
C TYR A 11 -0.65 6.34 0.89
N GLY A 12 -0.59 7.21 1.90
CA GLY A 12 0.32 8.35 1.89
C GLY A 12 -0.16 9.60 1.14
N VAL A 13 -1.31 9.57 0.43
CA VAL A 13 -1.80 10.74 -0.34
C VAL A 13 -2.24 11.88 0.57
N ARG A 14 -3.19 11.62 1.48
CA ARG A 14 -3.73 12.64 2.40
C ARG A 14 -2.99 12.67 3.73
N ALA A 15 -2.58 11.51 4.21
CA ALA A 15 -1.79 11.33 5.41
C ALA A 15 -0.78 10.19 5.18
N GLY A 16 0.46 10.38 5.61
CA GLY A 16 1.50 9.36 5.56
C GLY A 16 1.13 8.15 6.41
N GLY A 17 1.38 6.94 5.89
CA GLY A 17 1.26 5.72 6.67
C GLY A 17 2.14 5.80 7.92
N ARG A 18 1.62 5.30 9.05
CA ARG A 18 2.38 5.19 10.30
C ARG A 18 2.21 3.80 10.88
N LYS A 19 3.31 3.25 11.40
CA LYS A 19 3.33 2.00 12.17
C LYS A 19 3.90 2.25 13.56
N SER A 20 3.53 1.40 14.50
CA SER A 20 4.15 1.36 15.82
C SER A 20 5.63 1.02 15.67
N GLY A 21 6.50 1.83 16.26
CA GLY A 21 7.94 1.69 16.12
C GLY A 21 8.66 3.02 16.35
N GLY A 22 9.71 2.97 17.16
CA GLY A 22 10.59 4.13 17.34
C GLY A 22 11.47 4.36 16.13
N ARG A 23 11.74 5.62 15.79
CA ARG A 23 12.71 6.02 14.74
C ARG A 23 14.11 5.41 14.95
N LYS A 24 14.45 5.08 16.20
CA LYS A 24 15.70 4.39 16.60
C LYS A 24 15.70 2.88 16.30
N LEU A 25 14.55 2.22 16.38
CA LEU A 25 14.39 0.79 16.09
C LEU A 25 14.51 0.49 14.59
N LEU A 26 14.10 1.44 13.75
CA LEU A 26 14.23 1.38 12.29
C LEU A 26 15.63 1.71 11.78
N LYS A 27 16.47 2.38 12.60
CA LYS A 27 17.90 2.56 12.28
C LYS A 27 18.76 1.36 12.68
N GLY A 28 18.19 0.31 13.28
CA GLY A 28 18.94 -0.87 13.73
C GLY A 28 19.84 -0.64 14.95
N VAL A 29 19.78 0.54 15.59
CA VAL A 29 20.83 0.97 16.55
C VAL A 29 20.62 0.50 18.00
N VAL A 30 19.49 -0.09 18.41
CA VAL A 30 19.36 -0.56 19.81
C VAL A 30 18.47 -1.80 19.90
N ALA A 31 18.85 -2.72 20.79
CA ALA A 31 17.99 -3.78 21.35
C ALA A 31 16.58 -3.23 21.67
N PRO A 32 15.52 -4.06 21.63
CA PRO A 32 14.16 -3.60 21.89
C PRO A 32 14.14 -2.78 23.19
N TYR A 33 13.84 -1.48 23.06
CA TYR A 33 13.73 -0.59 24.21
C TYR A 33 12.58 -1.11 25.06
N THR A 34 12.92 -1.76 26.16
CA THR A 34 11.94 -2.28 27.10
C THR A 34 11.49 -1.10 27.96
N VAL A 35 10.19 -0.80 27.90
CA VAL A 35 9.61 0.27 28.71
C VAL A 35 9.73 -0.14 30.18
N PRO A 36 10.38 0.67 31.03
CA PRO A 36 10.45 0.41 32.47
C PRO A 36 9.05 0.21 33.08
N ASP A 37 8.92 -0.67 34.08
CA ASP A 37 7.61 -1.07 34.65
C ASP A 37 6.84 0.12 35.23
N ASP A 38 7.55 1.08 35.84
CA ASP A 38 7.01 2.32 36.39
C ASP A 38 6.42 3.25 35.31
N LYS A 39 6.86 3.10 34.06
CA LYS A 39 6.41 3.93 32.92
C LYS A 39 5.47 3.20 31.98
N ARG A 40 5.15 1.94 32.26
CA ARG A 40 4.33 1.09 31.39
C ARG A 40 2.87 1.56 31.34
N THR A 41 2.34 1.96 32.50
CA THR A 41 0.96 2.46 32.62
C THR A 41 0.85 3.82 31.91
N GLY A 42 0.08 3.87 30.83
CA GLY A 42 -0.09 5.09 30.02
C GLY A 42 1.03 5.33 29.00
N HIS A 43 1.96 4.40 28.79
CA HIS A 43 2.96 4.54 27.74
C HIS A 43 2.30 4.52 26.35
N ILE A 44 2.54 5.54 25.55
CA ILE A 44 2.16 5.59 24.14
C ILE A 44 3.39 5.25 23.30
N PRO A 45 3.41 4.11 22.59
CA PRO A 45 4.52 3.76 21.72
C PRO A 45 4.77 4.84 20.66
N SER A 46 6.05 5.16 20.42
CA SER A 46 6.43 5.99 19.29
C SER A 46 5.95 5.35 17.99
N THR A 47 5.59 6.19 17.02
CA THR A 47 5.27 5.76 15.66
C THR A 47 6.35 6.18 14.69
N ALA A 48 6.45 5.46 13.58
CA ALA A 48 7.36 5.75 12.49
C ALA A 48 6.63 5.74 11.14
N PRO A 49 7.23 6.36 10.10
CA PRO A 49 6.70 6.26 8.75
C PRO A 49 6.48 4.81 8.33
N TYR A 50 5.47 4.59 7.52
CA TYR A 50 5.11 3.28 6.98
C TYR A 50 4.93 3.46 5.48
N SER A 51 5.84 2.90 4.69
CA SER A 51 5.76 3.00 3.25
C SER A 51 4.57 2.19 2.73
N LEU A 52 4.01 2.59 1.59
CA LEU A 52 2.90 1.87 0.96
C LEU A 52 3.25 0.41 0.70
N VAL A 53 4.44 0.17 0.15
CA VAL A 53 4.90 -1.17 -0.22
C VAL A 53 5.01 -2.08 1.00
N GLU A 54 5.56 -1.56 2.11
CA GLU A 54 5.66 -2.29 3.37
C GLU A 54 4.26 -2.56 3.96
N CYS A 55 3.39 -1.54 3.96
CA CYS A 55 2.03 -1.65 4.49
C CYS A 55 1.18 -2.70 3.76
N VAL A 56 1.25 -2.72 2.42
CA VAL A 56 0.50 -3.70 1.63
C VAL A 56 1.10 -5.09 1.75
N HIS A 57 2.42 -5.22 1.86
CA HIS A 57 3.06 -6.50 2.12
C HIS A 57 2.60 -7.11 3.45
N ASP A 58 2.67 -6.33 4.54
CA ASP A 58 2.26 -6.81 5.86
C ASP A 58 0.76 -7.12 5.91
N LEU A 59 -0.08 -6.37 5.18
CA LEU A 59 -1.50 -6.67 5.03
C LEU A 59 -1.73 -8.04 4.34
N LEU A 60 -1.00 -8.31 3.25
CA LEU A 60 -1.10 -9.58 2.53
C LEU A 60 -0.63 -10.75 3.40
N ASP A 61 0.49 -10.60 4.13
CA ASP A 61 0.99 -11.63 5.04
C ASP A 61 0.01 -11.90 6.18
N LEU A 62 -0.51 -10.85 6.81
CA LEU A 62 -1.52 -10.96 7.87
C LEU A 62 -2.78 -11.67 7.35
N ALA A 63 -3.30 -11.25 6.19
CA ALA A 63 -4.48 -11.85 5.60
C ALA A 63 -4.25 -13.33 5.27
N ALA A 64 -3.06 -13.69 4.77
CA ALA A 64 -2.71 -15.06 4.46
C ALA A 64 -2.71 -15.95 5.71
N ARG A 65 -2.32 -15.43 6.88
CA ARG A 65 -2.40 -16.14 8.16
C ARG A 65 -3.81 -16.24 8.71
N MET A 66 -4.61 -15.18 8.59
CA MET A 66 -5.87 -15.06 9.32
C MET A 66 -7.11 -15.57 8.57
N LEU A 67 -7.10 -15.53 7.24
CA LEU A 67 -8.25 -15.92 6.43
C LEU A 67 -8.37 -17.45 6.29
N VAL A 68 -9.61 -17.94 6.32
CA VAL A 68 -9.93 -19.33 5.91
C VAL A 68 -9.63 -19.53 4.42
N PRO A 69 -9.37 -20.76 3.95
CA PRO A 69 -9.38 -21.07 2.51
C PRO A 69 -10.71 -20.62 1.87
N GLY A 70 -10.64 -19.95 0.72
CA GLY A 70 -11.80 -19.33 0.08
C GLY A 70 -12.22 -17.98 0.68
N GLY A 71 -11.64 -17.57 1.80
CA GLY A 71 -11.83 -16.25 2.39
C GLY A 71 -11.31 -15.13 1.49
N ARG A 72 -11.82 -13.91 1.68
CA ARG A 72 -11.54 -12.77 0.80
C ARG A 72 -10.78 -11.64 1.49
N LEU A 73 -9.75 -11.15 0.83
CA LEU A 73 -9.11 -9.88 1.15
C LEU A 73 -9.61 -8.82 0.17
N VAL A 74 -10.19 -7.75 0.69
CA VAL A 74 -10.68 -6.61 -0.10
C VAL A 74 -10.05 -5.34 0.42
N TYR A 75 -9.33 -4.62 -0.43
CA TYR A 75 -8.67 -3.38 -0.04
C TYR A 75 -8.55 -2.39 -1.18
N PHE A 76 -8.51 -1.10 -0.87
CA PHE A 76 -8.19 -0.10 -1.89
C PHE A 76 -6.68 -0.09 -2.16
N TYR A 77 -6.29 0.25 -3.39
CA TYR A 77 -4.90 0.44 -3.78
C TYR A 77 -4.77 1.71 -4.60
N PRO A 78 -3.80 2.59 -4.31
CA PRO A 78 -3.63 3.82 -5.04
C PRO A 78 -3.05 3.54 -6.43
N VAL A 79 -3.53 4.26 -7.44
CA VAL A 79 -3.00 4.18 -8.80
C VAL A 79 -2.74 5.59 -9.32
N LEU A 80 -1.52 5.81 -9.81
CA LEU A 80 -1.20 7.00 -10.58
C LEU A 80 -1.72 6.81 -12.00
N ARG A 81 -2.44 7.82 -12.47
CA ARG A 81 -2.97 7.83 -13.82
C ARG A 81 -1.99 8.54 -14.73
N ASP A 82 -1.17 7.75 -15.41
CA ASP A 82 -0.41 8.23 -16.56
C ASP A 82 -1.08 7.80 -17.86
N ASN A 83 -0.99 8.66 -18.88
CA ASN A 83 -1.64 8.40 -20.16
C ASN A 83 -0.99 7.26 -20.94
N GLU A 84 0.26 6.90 -20.60
CA GLU A 84 1.10 5.94 -21.33
C GLU A 84 1.18 4.54 -20.70
N SER A 85 0.78 4.35 -19.43
CA SER A 85 0.87 3.04 -18.80
C SER A 85 -0.28 2.11 -19.21
N VAL A 86 0.10 0.90 -19.60
CA VAL A 86 -0.76 -0.26 -19.86
C VAL A 86 -0.89 -0.99 -18.54
N ASP A 87 -2.10 -1.01 -17.99
CA ASP A 87 -2.59 -1.68 -16.78
C ASP A 87 -1.72 -1.62 -15.50
N PRO A 88 -2.27 -1.15 -14.36
CA PRO A 88 -1.52 -1.10 -13.11
C PRO A 88 -1.16 -2.50 -12.62
N ASN A 89 0.13 -2.72 -12.33
CA ASN A 89 0.57 -3.96 -11.68
C ASN A 89 0.20 -3.90 -10.19
N PHE A 90 -0.61 -4.86 -9.74
CA PHE A 90 -1.05 -4.93 -8.35
C PHE A 90 -0.14 -5.84 -7.52
N PRO A 91 -0.03 -5.60 -6.20
CA PRO A 91 0.72 -6.48 -5.32
C PRO A 91 0.17 -7.92 -5.34
N GLU A 92 1.08 -8.88 -5.44
CA GLU A 92 0.76 -10.31 -5.48
C GLU A 92 1.20 -11.02 -4.20
N HIS A 93 0.59 -12.16 -3.91
CA HIS A 93 0.96 -13.02 -2.78
C HIS A 93 0.65 -14.49 -3.11
N PRO A 94 1.52 -15.47 -2.81
CA PRO A 94 1.33 -16.87 -3.20
C PRO A 94 0.01 -17.50 -2.73
N CYS A 95 -0.49 -17.10 -1.55
CA CYS A 95 -1.77 -17.59 -1.04
C CYS A 95 -3.01 -16.98 -1.71
N PHE A 96 -2.88 -15.94 -2.53
CA PHE A 96 -4.01 -15.16 -3.02
C PHE A 96 -4.06 -15.12 -4.55
N LYS A 97 -5.29 -15.03 -5.07
CA LYS A 97 -5.56 -14.75 -6.48
C LYS A 97 -6.47 -13.53 -6.58
N LEU A 98 -6.10 -12.57 -7.42
CA LEU A 98 -6.96 -11.44 -7.77
C LEU A 98 -8.18 -11.95 -8.55
N VAL A 99 -9.39 -11.60 -8.10
CA VAL A 99 -10.66 -12.01 -8.74
C VAL A 99 -11.49 -10.85 -9.25
N ALA A 100 -11.31 -9.65 -8.70
CA ALA A 100 -11.96 -8.45 -9.20
C ALA A 100 -11.12 -7.20 -8.89
N SER A 101 -11.19 -6.23 -9.79
CA SER A 101 -10.66 -4.88 -9.61
C SER A 101 -11.74 -3.87 -10.02
N CYS A 102 -11.94 -2.82 -9.23
CA CYS A 102 -12.89 -1.76 -9.53
C CYS A 102 -12.23 -0.40 -9.31
N GLU A 103 -12.03 0.36 -10.39
CA GLU A 103 -11.40 1.67 -10.31
C GLU A 103 -12.40 2.76 -9.90
N GLN A 104 -11.99 3.56 -8.91
CA GLN A 104 -12.62 4.83 -8.56
C GLN A 104 -11.66 5.98 -8.88
N ILE A 105 -12.00 6.75 -9.91
CA ILE A 105 -11.22 7.94 -10.28
C ILE A 105 -11.47 9.06 -9.27
N LEU A 106 -10.39 9.57 -8.67
CA LEU A 106 -10.45 10.64 -7.66
C LEU A 106 -10.01 12.01 -8.21
N SER A 107 -9.10 12.01 -9.18
CA SER A 107 -8.68 13.19 -9.94
C SER A 107 -8.17 12.78 -11.32
N TYR A 108 -7.71 13.76 -12.12
CA TYR A 108 -7.07 13.47 -13.40
C TYR A 108 -5.79 12.61 -13.27
N ARG A 109 -5.04 12.77 -12.18
CA ARG A 109 -3.75 12.11 -11.94
C ARG A 109 -3.80 10.92 -11.01
N TYR A 110 -4.92 10.74 -10.31
CA TYR A 110 -5.01 9.80 -9.22
C TYR A 110 -6.35 9.07 -9.22
N SER A 111 -6.28 7.76 -9.10
CA SER A 111 -7.41 6.89 -8.80
C SER A 111 -7.06 5.95 -7.67
N ARG A 112 -8.09 5.29 -7.13
CA ARG A 112 -7.90 4.15 -6.25
C ARG A 112 -8.67 2.97 -6.82
N VAL A 113 -8.10 1.78 -6.73
CA VAL A 113 -8.71 0.55 -7.22
C VAL A 113 -9.08 -0.31 -6.02
N LEU A 114 -10.34 -0.72 -5.94
CA LEU A 114 -10.77 -1.74 -4.99
C LEU A 114 -10.35 -3.10 -5.53
N LEU A 115 -9.38 -3.74 -4.88
CA LEU A 115 -8.91 -5.07 -5.21
C LEU A 115 -9.63 -6.10 -4.35
N THR A 116 -10.14 -7.16 -4.99
CA THR A 116 -10.71 -8.33 -4.32
C THR A 116 -9.85 -9.53 -4.65
N MET A 117 -9.28 -10.14 -3.61
CA MET A 117 -8.45 -11.34 -3.70
C MET A 117 -9.08 -12.47 -2.90
N ILE A 118 -8.98 -13.69 -3.42
CA ILE A 118 -9.44 -14.90 -2.73
C ILE A 118 -8.25 -15.74 -2.28
N LYS A 119 -8.29 -16.27 -1.05
CA LYS A 119 -7.26 -17.17 -0.53
C LYS A 119 -7.39 -18.55 -1.18
N ILE A 120 -6.42 -18.93 -1.99
CA ILE A 120 -6.39 -20.19 -2.76
C ILE A 120 -5.42 -21.22 -2.22
N ALA A 121 -4.42 -20.81 -1.42
CA ALA A 121 -3.38 -21.70 -0.93
C ALA A 121 -3.23 -21.59 0.60
N PRO A 122 -2.77 -22.65 1.27
CA PRO A 122 -2.42 -22.60 2.68
C PRO A 122 -1.20 -21.69 2.91
N TYR A 123 -1.05 -21.22 4.13
CA TYR A 123 0.12 -20.45 4.55
C TYR A 123 1.18 -21.44 5.06
N THR A 124 2.28 -21.57 4.32
CA THR A 124 3.34 -22.56 4.60
C THR A 124 4.52 -21.94 5.35
N GLU A 125 5.41 -22.78 5.88
CA GLU A 125 6.64 -22.32 6.54
C GLU A 125 7.55 -21.54 5.57
N ASP A 126 7.65 -21.96 4.32
CA ASP A 126 8.43 -21.24 3.29
C ASP A 126 7.91 -19.82 3.06
N ILE A 127 6.58 -19.64 3.03
CA ILE A 127 5.96 -18.31 2.89
C ILE A 127 6.24 -17.47 4.14
N THR A 128 6.21 -18.10 5.32
CA THR A 128 6.54 -17.43 6.59
C THR A 128 7.97 -16.90 6.58
N GLU A 129 8.92 -17.72 6.11
CA GLU A 129 10.32 -17.34 6.06
C GLU A 129 10.57 -16.26 4.99
N ALA A 130 9.95 -16.38 3.81
CA ALA A 130 10.01 -15.35 2.79
C ALA A 130 9.46 -14.00 3.28
N ALA A 131 8.32 -14.01 3.99
CA ALA A 131 7.74 -12.82 4.60
C ALA A 131 8.67 -12.23 5.67
N ARG A 132 9.33 -13.07 6.48
CA ARG A 132 10.29 -12.65 7.50
C ARG A 132 11.53 -11.98 6.88
N ILE A 133 12.10 -12.58 5.84
CA ILE A 133 13.25 -12.02 5.11
C ILE A 133 12.88 -10.66 4.52
N LYS A 134 11.70 -10.56 3.88
CA LYS A 134 11.22 -9.31 3.31
C LYS A 134 10.94 -8.23 4.37
N HIS A 135 10.44 -8.61 5.54
CA HIS A 135 10.28 -7.68 6.67
C HIS A 135 11.63 -7.13 7.16
N LEU A 136 12.68 -7.96 7.21
CA LEU A 136 14.03 -7.51 7.53
C LEU A 136 14.58 -6.56 6.46
N GLU A 137 14.37 -6.89 5.18
CA GLU A 137 14.75 -6.03 4.06
C GLU A 137 14.08 -4.65 4.15
N PHE A 138 12.78 -4.59 4.47
CA PHE A 138 12.09 -3.31 4.69
C PHE A 138 12.65 -2.52 5.86
N LYS A 139 13.08 -3.21 6.93
CA LYS A 139 13.68 -2.57 8.09
C LYS A 139 15.06 -1.98 7.76
N GLU A 140 15.88 -2.70 6.99
CA GLU A 140 17.22 -2.24 6.58
C GLU A 140 17.14 -1.10 5.56
N ASN A 141 16.25 -1.23 4.57
CA ASN A 141 16.11 -0.28 3.46
C ASN A 141 14.98 0.74 3.68
N HIS A 142 14.57 0.97 4.93
CA HIS A 142 13.35 1.71 5.25
C HIS A 142 13.31 3.13 4.64
N LEU A 143 14.45 3.83 4.62
CA LEU A 143 14.54 5.18 4.07
C LEU A 143 14.31 5.18 2.55
N LYS A 144 14.94 4.24 1.83
CA LYS A 144 14.80 4.09 0.38
C LYS A 144 13.33 3.87 -0.01
N TRP A 145 12.66 2.93 0.66
CA TRP A 145 11.25 2.64 0.38
C TRP A 145 10.29 3.80 0.70
N LEU A 146 10.69 4.72 1.58
CA LEU A 146 9.90 5.91 1.88
C LEU A 146 10.02 6.97 0.79
N GLU A 147 11.20 7.11 0.19
CA GLU A 147 11.47 8.03 -0.92
C GLU A 147 10.78 7.55 -2.21
N ASP A 148 10.98 6.28 -2.58
CA ASP A 148 10.39 5.68 -3.79
C ASP A 148 8.85 5.62 -3.74
N GLY A 149 8.28 5.54 -2.54
CA GLY A 149 6.84 5.40 -2.31
C GLY A 149 6.08 6.72 -2.12
N ASN A 150 6.68 7.88 -2.42
CA ASN A 150 6.07 9.18 -2.18
C ASN A 150 4.96 9.51 -3.21
N LEU A 151 3.80 8.92 -3.01
CA LEU A 151 2.63 9.15 -3.85
C LEU A 151 2.10 10.59 -3.71
N ARG A 152 2.34 11.26 -2.59
CA ARG A 152 1.84 12.62 -2.34
C ARG A 152 2.43 13.64 -3.31
N SER A 153 3.74 13.58 -3.60
CA SER A 153 4.35 14.44 -4.61
C SER A 153 3.71 14.22 -5.98
N ALA A 154 3.63 12.96 -6.43
CA ALA A 154 3.06 12.64 -7.73
C ALA A 154 1.59 13.11 -7.92
N VAL A 155 0.80 13.12 -6.84
CA VAL A 155 -0.61 13.57 -6.88
C VAL A 155 -0.75 15.10 -6.86
N PHE A 156 0.12 15.83 -6.13
CA PHE A 156 -0.07 17.26 -5.84
C PHE A 156 0.96 18.21 -6.46
N GLU A 157 2.07 17.72 -7.02
CA GLU A 157 3.03 18.58 -7.71
C GLU A 157 2.41 19.22 -8.95
N PRO A 158 2.77 20.47 -9.30
CA PRO A 158 2.33 21.07 -10.56
C PRO A 158 2.77 20.20 -11.74
N ALA A 159 1.95 20.09 -12.79
CA ALA A 159 2.46 19.52 -14.04
C ALA A 159 3.19 20.66 -14.73
N ASP A 160 4.40 20.43 -15.19
CA ASP A 160 5.03 21.34 -16.14
C ASP A 160 4.15 21.36 -17.39
N ILE A 161 3.45 22.48 -17.58
CA ILE A 161 2.64 22.70 -18.77
C ILE A 161 3.61 23.00 -19.92
N HIS A 162 4.18 21.96 -20.52
CA HIS A 162 4.77 22.10 -21.85
C HIS A 162 3.64 22.22 -22.87
N ILE A 163 3.26 23.47 -23.17
CA ILE A 163 2.45 23.80 -24.33
C ILE A 163 3.31 23.55 -25.57
N ASN A 164 3.24 22.34 -26.13
CA ASN A 164 3.60 22.13 -27.52
C ASN A 164 2.36 21.61 -28.24
N GLY A 165 1.78 22.48 -29.06
CA GLY A 165 0.64 22.15 -29.90
C GLY A 165 1.06 21.25 -31.06
N SER A 166 0.38 20.13 -31.21
CA SER A 166 -0.16 19.69 -32.50
C SER A 166 -1.21 18.60 -32.26
N SER A 167 -2.18 18.60 -33.16
CA SER A 167 -3.46 17.90 -33.13
C SER A 167 -3.37 16.39 -33.35
N ASP A 168 -4.49 15.73 -33.01
CA ASP A 168 -4.91 14.37 -33.34
C ASP A 168 -4.40 13.22 -32.45
N ALA A 169 -5.13 12.99 -31.34
CA ALA A 169 -5.08 11.73 -30.60
C ALA A 169 -6.49 11.12 -30.46
N LYS A 170 -6.62 9.93 -31.02
CA LYS A 170 -7.81 9.06 -31.04
C LYS A 170 -8.47 8.96 -29.65
N PHE A 171 -9.80 9.11 -29.60
CA PHE A 171 -10.62 8.88 -28.41
C PHE A 171 -10.47 7.42 -27.93
N GLY A 172 -9.60 7.20 -26.94
CA GLY A 172 -9.57 5.96 -26.18
C GLY A 172 -10.77 5.86 -25.25
N THR A 173 -11.31 4.65 -25.08
CA THR A 173 -12.41 4.26 -24.18
C THR A 173 -12.07 4.35 -22.68
N LYS A 174 -11.06 5.12 -22.29
CA LYS A 174 -10.64 5.24 -20.90
C LYS A 174 -11.68 6.07 -20.11
N PRO A 175 -12.10 5.63 -18.92
CA PRO A 175 -13.07 6.36 -18.12
C PRO A 175 -12.52 7.76 -17.77
N LYS A 176 -13.29 8.79 -18.13
CA LYS A 176 -12.94 10.19 -17.90
C LYS A 176 -13.29 10.59 -16.48
N TYR A 177 -12.41 11.36 -15.84
CA TYR A 177 -12.74 12.03 -14.58
C TYR A 177 -13.93 12.97 -14.83
N ARG A 178 -15.06 12.68 -14.19
CA ARG A 178 -16.24 13.54 -14.24
C ARG A 178 -16.15 14.47 -13.03
N GLY A 179 -15.60 15.67 -13.26
CA GLY A 179 -15.59 16.71 -12.23
C GLY A 179 -17.00 16.90 -11.66
N LYS A 180 -17.11 16.98 -10.34
CA LYS A 180 -18.39 17.26 -9.69
C LYS A 180 -18.83 18.67 -10.09
N TYR A 181 -19.83 18.75 -10.96
CA TYR A 181 -20.78 19.86 -10.88
C TYR A 181 -21.63 19.60 -9.65
N VAL A 182 -21.45 20.44 -8.63
CA VAL A 182 -22.48 20.81 -7.65
C VAL A 182 -22.61 22.31 -7.79
#